data_AF-A0A830BRS0-F1
#
_entry.id   AF-A0A830BRS0-F1
#
_cell.length_a   1.000
_cell.length_b   1.000
_cell.length_c   1.000
_cell.angle_alpha   90.00
_cell.angle_beta   90.00
_cell.angle_gamma   90.00
#
_symmetry.space_group_name_H-M   'P 1'
#
loop_
_entity.id
_entity.type
_entity.pdbx_description
1 polymer ?
#
loop_
_entity_poly.entity_id
_entity_poly.type
_entity_poly.pdbx_seq_one_letter_code
_entity_poly.pdbx_strand_id
1 'polypeptide(L)'
;MNPLISVVSVIAPGLAVGLASIGPGIGQGTAAGQAVEGIARQPEAEGKIRGTLLLSLAFMEALTIWEVFTNLRYFHKIIKLERVMNIFTILRNYAFFFFPIQVNFIKIK
;
A
#
# COMPACT_ATOMS: atom_id res chain seq x y z
N MET A 1 20.12 -9.71 -5.01
CA MET A 1 18.93 -8.83 -5.17
C MET A 1 19.34 -7.70 -6.08
N ASN A 2 18.57 -7.37 -7.13
CA ASN A 2 18.78 -6.09 -7.79
C ASN A 2 18.35 -5.01 -6.80
N PRO A 3 19.24 -4.15 -6.29
CA PRO A 3 18.91 -3.16 -5.27
C PRO A 3 17.77 -2.24 -5.71
N LEU A 4 17.62 -2.05 -7.02
CA LEU A 4 16.50 -1.35 -7.66
C LEU A 4 15.11 -1.88 -7.26
N ILE A 5 14.90 -3.20 -7.23
CA ILE A 5 13.57 -3.77 -7.00
C ILE A 5 13.13 -3.52 -5.55
N SER A 6 14.03 -3.71 -4.60
CA SER A 6 13.72 -3.52 -3.18
C SER A 6 13.59 -2.04 -2.80
N VAL A 7 14.24 -1.13 -3.52
CA VAL A 7 14.02 0.31 -3.33
C VAL A 7 12.63 0.71 -3.87
N VAL A 8 12.28 0.25 -5.07
CA VAL A 8 10.97 0.57 -5.68
C VAL A 8 9.81 -0.04 -4.90
N SER A 9 9.96 -1.24 -4.32
CA SER A 9 8.90 -1.91 -3.57
C SER A 9 8.49 -1.21 -2.27
N VAL A 10 9.35 -0.35 -1.71
CA VAL A 10 9.05 0.44 -0.51
C VAL A 10 8.58 1.85 -0.87
N ILE A 11 9.20 2.47 -1.88
CA ILE A 11 8.90 3.86 -2.27
C ILE A 11 7.54 3.96 -2.98
N ALA A 12 7.22 3.02 -3.88
CA ALA A 12 5.97 3.07 -4.66
C ALA A 12 4.69 3.07 -3.79
N PRO A 13 4.51 2.16 -2.80
CA PRO A 13 3.33 2.20 -1.94
C PRO A 13 3.27 3.44 -1.03
N GLY A 14 4.43 3.93 -0.56
CA GLY A 14 4.48 5.17 0.23
C GLY A 14 3.99 6.39 -0.54
N LEU A 15 4.42 6.53 -1.80
CA LEU A 15 3.95 7.60 -2.68
C LEU A 15 2.46 7.45 -3.03
N ALA A 16 2.00 6.23 -3.29
CA ALA A 16 0.60 5.98 -3.60
C ALA A 16 -0.32 6.41 -2.45
N VAL A 17 0.00 6.04 -1.20
CA VAL A 17 -0.77 6.44 -0.01
C VAL A 17 -0.70 7.95 0.23
N GLY A 18 0.49 8.55 0.07
CA GLY A 18 0.67 9.99 0.25
C GLY A 18 -0.18 10.80 -0.72
N LEU A 19 -0.17 10.45 -2.02
CA LEU A 19 -0.96 11.14 -3.03
C LEU A 19 -2.47 10.91 -2.85
N ALA A 20 -2.87 9.69 -2.49
CA ALA A 20 -4.25 9.34 -2.16
C ALA A 20 -4.82 10.19 -1.01
N SER A 21 -4.03 10.48 0.02
CA SER A 21 -4.49 11.22 1.20
C SER A 21 -4.80 12.71 0.97
N ILE A 22 -4.33 13.30 -0.14
CA ILE A 22 -4.50 14.73 -0.42
C ILE A 22 -5.97 15.09 -0.68
N GLY A 23 -6.68 14.26 -1.46
CA GLY A 23 -8.09 14.49 -1.79
C GLY A 23 -8.99 14.52 -0.56
N PRO A 24 -9.00 13.47 0.29
CA PRO A 24 -9.73 13.45 1.55
C PRO A 24 -9.33 14.61 2.48
N GLY A 25 -8.03 14.90 2.62
CA GLY A 25 -7.57 15.99 3.49
C GLY A 25 -8.18 17.36 3.13
N ILE A 26 -8.20 17.70 1.83
CA ILE A 26 -8.80 18.95 1.35
C ILE A 26 -10.33 18.93 1.49
N GLY A 27 -10.97 17.82 1.14
CA GLY A 27 -12.42 17.66 1.19
C GLY A 27 -12.97 17.77 2.61
N GLN A 28 -12.33 17.08 3.57
CA GLN A 28 -12.72 17.11 4.98
C GLN A 28 -12.52 18.47 5.61
N GLY A 29 -11.38 19.12 5.34
CA GLY A 29 -11.09 20.47 5.84
C GLY A 29 -12.12 21.50 5.36
N THR A 30 -12.48 21.43 4.08
CA THR A 30 -13.50 22.32 3.49
C THR A 30 -14.88 22.07 4.07
N ALA A 31 -15.29 20.80 4.17
CA ALA A 31 -16.58 20.43 4.75
C ALA A 31 -16.71 20.84 6.22
N ALA A 32 -15.65 20.65 7.01
CA ALA A 32 -15.60 21.08 8.40
C ALA A 32 -15.68 22.61 8.53
N GLY A 33 -14.96 23.36 7.70
CA GLY A 33 -15.02 24.82 7.66
C GLY A 33 -16.43 25.34 7.37
N GLN A 34 -17.09 24.79 6.34
CA GLN A 34 -18.46 25.15 5.99
C GLN A 34 -19.47 24.76 7.08
N ALA A 35 -19.26 23.63 7.76
CA ALA A 35 -20.11 23.23 8.86
C ALA A 35 -19.98 24.18 10.06
N VAL A 36 -18.77 24.61 10.41
CA VAL A 36 -18.54 25.60 11.47
C VAL A 36 -19.18 26.94 11.14
N GLU A 37 -19.05 27.41 9.90
CA GLU A 37 -19.70 28.65 9.45
C GLU A 37 -21.24 28.53 9.48
N GLY A 38 -21.78 27.37 9.07
CA GLY A 38 -23.21 27.07 9.16
C GLY A 38 -23.72 27.09 10.60
N ILE A 39 -22.99 26.48 11.53
CA ILE A 39 -23.32 26.47 12.96
C ILE A 39 -23.26 27.89 13.53
N ALA A 40 -22.25 28.69 13.16
CA ALA A 40 -22.11 30.06 13.61
C ALA A 40 -23.29 30.95 13.15
N ARG A 41 -23.82 30.72 11.95
CA ARG A 41 -24.99 31.44 11.43
C ARG A 41 -26.31 30.94 12.02
N GLN A 42 -26.41 29.65 12.31
CA GLN A 42 -27.63 28.99 12.81
C GLN A 42 -27.29 27.98 13.93
N PRO A 43 -27.09 28.45 15.17
CA PRO A 43 -26.72 27.59 16.29
C PRO A 43 -27.83 26.59 16.65
N GLU A 44 -29.09 26.93 16.39
CA GLU A 44 -30.24 26.05 16.62
C GLU A 44 -30.20 24.77 15.76
N ALA A 45 -29.54 24.84 14.60
CA ALA A 45 -29.40 23.72 13.67
C ALA A 45 -28.14 22.87 13.92
N GLU A 46 -27.37 23.16 14.97
CA GLU A 46 -26.06 22.56 15.21
C GLU A 46 -26.07 21.03 15.20
N GLY A 47 -27.02 20.41 15.89
CA GLY A 47 -27.12 18.95 15.95
C GLY A 47 -27.32 18.31 14.57
N LYS A 48 -28.10 18.96 13.70
CA LYS A 48 -28.35 18.48 12.33
C LYS A 48 -27.12 18.68 11.44
N ILE A 49 -26.46 19.83 11.53
CA ILE A 49 -25.24 20.13 10.77
C ILE A 49 -24.10 19.17 11.15
N ARG A 50 -23.88 18.96 12.46
CA ARG A 50 -22.88 17.99 12.95
C ARG A 50 -23.19 16.57 12.50
N GLY A 51 -24.47 16.17 12.51
CA GLY A 51 -24.89 14.85 12.03
C GLY A 51 -24.56 14.63 10.55
N THR A 52 -24.90 15.60 9.69
CA THR A 52 -24.55 15.54 8.26
C THR A 52 -23.05 15.58 8.03
N LEU A 53 -22.32 16.45 8.74
CA LEU A 53 -20.86 16.54 8.66
C LEU A 53 -20.21 15.19 9.01
N LEU A 54 -20.54 14.60 10.15
CA LEU A 54 -19.96 13.33 10.59
C LEU A 54 -20.28 12.19 9.61
N LEU A 55 -21.49 12.15 9.05
CA LEU A 55 -21.86 11.16 8.04
C LEU A 55 -20.99 11.32 6.77
N SER A 56 -20.85 12.54 6.26
CA SER A 56 -19.99 12.83 5.10
C SER A 56 -18.52 12.51 5.36
N LEU A 57 -18.00 12.86 6.54
CA LEU A 57 -16.64 12.54 6.95
C LEU A 57 -16.42 11.03 7.05
N ALA A 58 -17.39 10.28 7.59
CA ALA A 58 -17.30 8.82 7.70
C ALA A 58 -17.21 8.12 6.34
N PHE A 59 -17.97 8.60 5.33
CA PHE A 59 -17.86 8.08 3.97
C PHE A 59 -16.52 8.42 3.30
N MET A 60 -15.99 9.62 3.51
CA MET A 60 -14.64 9.98 3.03
C MET A 60 -13.54 9.14 3.69
N GLU A 61 -13.63 8.92 5.01
CA GLU A 61 -12.69 8.07 5.74
C GLU A 61 -12.77 6.61 5.30
N ALA A 62 -13.96 6.08 5.01
CA ALA A 62 -14.10 4.69 4.56
C ALA A 62 -13.30 4.40 3.28
N LEU A 63 -13.28 5.34 2.32
CA LEU A 63 -12.49 5.23 1.10
C LEU A 63 -10.98 5.31 1.39
N THR A 64 -10.58 6.25 2.25
CA THR A 64 -9.18 6.44 2.64
C THR A 64 -8.62 5.19 3.34
N ILE A 65 -9.39 4.60 4.26
CA ILE A 65 -9.03 3.36 4.96
C ILE A 65 -8.93 2.19 3.98
N TRP A 66 -9.82 2.11 2.99
CA TRP A 66 -9.78 1.05 1.98
C TRP A 66 -8.50 1.12 1.13
N GLU A 67 -8.09 2.30 0.71
CA GLU A 67 -6.82 2.48 -0.01
C GLU A 67 -5.61 2.10 0.84
N VAL A 68 -5.54 2.55 2.10
CA VAL A 68 -4.46 2.16 3.01
C VAL A 68 -4.42 0.65 3.22
N PHE A 69 -5.58 0.02 3.40
CA PHE A 69 -5.67 -1.43 3.61
C PHE A 69 -5.21 -2.23 2.38
N THR A 70 -5.64 -1.82 1.18
CA THR A 70 -5.22 -2.49 -0.05
C THR A 70 -3.71 -2.31 -0.28
N ASN A 71 -3.18 -1.09 -0.12
CA ASN A 71 -1.73 -0.82 -0.25
C ASN A 71 -0.90 -1.67 0.72
N LEU A 72 -1.33 -1.77 1.99
CA LEU A 72 -0.65 -2.58 2.99
C LEU A 72 -0.64 -4.07 2.61
N ARG A 73 -1.76 -4.59 2.09
CA ARG A 73 -1.85 -5.97 1.60
C ARG A 73 -0.90 -6.22 0.43
N TYR A 74 -0.82 -5.28 -0.52
CA TYR A 74 0.11 -5.38 -1.64
C TYR A 74 1.57 -5.37 -1.17
N PHE A 75 1.93 -4.48 -0.25
CA PHE A 75 3.27 -4.40 0.33
C PHE A 75 3.69 -5.73 0.99
N HIS A 76 2.83 -6.32 1.81
CA HIS A 76 3.10 -7.61 2.44
C HIS A 76 3.31 -8.74 1.41
N LYS A 77 2.51 -8.75 0.34
CA LYS A 77 2.61 -9.77 -0.72
C LYS A 77 3.92 -9.64 -1.51
N ILE A 78 4.35 -8.42 -1.79
CA ILE A 78 5.61 -8.14 -2.50
C ILE A 78 6.81 -8.66 -1.72
N ILE A 79 6.90 -8.40 -0.41
CA ILE A 79 7.99 -8.90 0.45
C ILE A 79 8.04 -10.44 0.45
N LYS A 80 6.87 -11.09 0.52
CA LYS A 80 6.79 -12.56 0.49
C LYS A 80 7.24 -13.13 -0.87
N LEU A 81 6.86 -12.49 -1.98
CA LEU A 81 7.29 -12.85 -3.33
C LEU A 81 8.79 -12.67 -3.55
N GLU A 82 9.39 -11.59 -3.02
CA GLU A 82 10.84 -11.37 -3.09
C GLU A 82 11.62 -12.50 -2.39
N ARG A 83 11.18 -12.95 -1.20
CA ARG A 83 11.80 -14.08 -0.50
C ARG A 83 11.71 -15.39 -1.28
N VAL A 84 10.56 -15.68 -1.88
CA VAL A 84 10.36 -16.91 -2.67
C VAL A 84 11.23 -16.92 -3.92
N MET A 85 11.27 -15.81 -4.67
CA MET A 85 12.11 -15.68 -5.88
C MET A 85 13.61 -15.82 -5.57
N ASN A 86 14.06 -15.33 -4.42
CA ASN A 86 15.45 -15.47 -4.00
C ASN A 86 15.81 -16.94 -3.76
N ILE A 87 14.93 -17.71 -3.11
CA ILE A 87 15.09 -19.16 -2.93
C ILE A 87 15.12 -19.88 -4.28
N PHE A 88 14.21 -19.55 -5.21
CA PHE A 88 14.23 -20.14 -6.56
C PHE A 88 15.53 -19.84 -7.32
N THR A 89 16.07 -18.63 -7.19
CA THR A 89 17.34 -18.24 -7.83
C THR A 89 18.52 -19.02 -7.25
N ILE A 90 18.54 -19.21 -5.92
CA ILE A 90 19.54 -20.02 -5.23
C ILE A 90 19.45 -21.48 -5.68
N LEU A 91 18.24 -22.05 -5.70
CA LEU A 91 17.99 -23.42 -6.16
C LEU A 91 18.41 -23.62 -7.63
N ARG A 92 18.13 -22.65 -8.50
CA ARG A 92 18.57 -22.67 -9.91
C ARG A 92 20.10 -22.72 -10.03
N ASN A 93 20.83 -21.95 -9.21
CA ASN A 93 22.29 -21.95 -9.22
C ASN A 93 22.87 -23.27 -8.69
N TYR A 94 22.26 -23.88 -7.66
CA TYR A 94 22.65 -25.22 -7.22
C TYR A 94 22.38 -26.29 -8.28
N ALA A 95 21.21 -26.27 -8.92
CA ALA A 95 20.87 -27.21 -9.99
C ALA A 95 21.85 -27.14 -11.18
N PHE A 96 22.36 -25.95 -11.50
CA PHE A 96 23.36 -25.76 -12.55
C PHE A 96 24.76 -26.28 -12.14
N PHE A 97 25.11 -26.20 -10.85
CA PHE A 97 26.41 -26.66 -10.33
C PHE A 97 26.53 -28.20 -10.28
N PHE A 98 25.43 -28.93 -10.13
CA PHE A 98 25.43 -30.40 -10.13
C PHE A 98 25.46 -31.03 -11.53
N PHE A 99 25.08 -30.30 -12.58
CA PHE A 99 25.04 -30.80 -13.96
C PHE A 99 26.42 -31.21 -14.54
N PRO A 100 27.53 -30.46 -14.35
CA PRO A 100 28.84 -30.86 -14.88
C PRO A 100 29.49 -32.01 -14.09
N ILE A 101 29.10 -32.25 -12.84
CA ILE A 101 29.67 -33.32 -12.00
C ILE A 101 29.24 -34.71 -12.49
N GLN A 102 28.01 -34.88 -12.99
CA GLN A 102 27.56 -36.16 -13.54
C GLN A 102 28.22 -36.52 -14.88
N VAL A 103 28.61 -35.54 -15.70
CA VAL A 103 29.24 -35.80 -17.01
C VAL A 103 30.69 -36.28 -16.85
N ASN A 104 31.41 -35.83 -15.82
CA ASN A 104 32.76 -36.30 -15.54
C ASN A 104 32.82 -37.73 -15.01
N PHE A 105 31.79 -38.21 -14.31
CA PHE A 105 31.72 -39.61 -13.87
C PHE A 105 31.48 -40.61 -15.01
N ILE A 106 30.86 -40.18 -16.12
CA ILE A 106 30.66 -41.01 -17.32
C ILE A 106 31.93 -41.14 -18.16
N LYS A 107 32.90 -40.21 -18.03
CA LYS A 107 34.20 -40.28 -18.72
C LYS A 107 35.27 -41.09 -17.96
N ILE A 108 34.98 -41.58 -16.76
CA ILE A 108 35.93 -42.34 -15.90
C ILE A 108 35.54 -43.83 -15.82
N LYS A 109 34.64 -44.30 -16.67
CA LYS A 109 34.42 -45.73 -16.99
C LYS A 109 34.75 -45.97 -18.46
#